data_AF-A0A961MFY4-F1
#
_entry.id   AF-A0A961MFY4-F1
#
_cell.length_a   1.000
_cell.length_b   1.000
_cell.length_c   1.000
_cell.angle_alpha   90.00
_cell.angle_beta   90.00
_cell.angle_gamma   90.00
#
_symmetry.space_group_name_H-M   'P 1'
#
loop_
_entity.id
_entity.type
_entity.pdbx_description
1 polymer ?
#
loop_
_entity_poly.entity_id
_entity_poly.type
_entity_poly.pdbx_seq_one_letter_code
_entity_poly.pdbx_strand_id
1 'polypeptide(L)'
;KDKEPTVLPARYPNMLVNGAGGIAVGMATNIPPHNLGEVVDATLALIETPDMSSEALMEIVPGPDFPTGGQIMGRGGARKAYLEGRGSVILRAKTRIEEIRKDRFAIIVDEIPYQVNKATMIEKIADLVREKRLEGIAHVQDESDRVGVRVVIELKRDATPDVVLNQLYRFTPLQTSFGCNMLALNGGRPEQLTLRDFLHYFITFREEVVARRTAFELRKARERSHILCGLAVAVSNVDEVVATIRASRDPAEARDRLMERRWPAHDIVEYLRLIDDPLHPVNDDGTYNLSETQARAILELRLQRLTAMGVQEVTDELAELAGKIREYLAILASRERIMAIISD
;
A
#
# COMPACT_ATOMS: atom_id res chain seq x y z
N LYS A 1 10.10 -24.21 -11.38
CA LYS A 1 10.24 -23.60 -10.05
C LYS A 1 9.50 -22.29 -10.10
N ASP A 2 8.45 -22.17 -9.30
CA ASP A 2 7.64 -20.97 -9.26
C ASP A 2 8.41 -19.83 -8.57
N LYS A 3 8.00 -18.59 -8.85
CA LYS A 3 8.57 -17.39 -8.26
C LYS A 3 7.49 -16.72 -7.43
N GLU A 4 7.84 -16.28 -6.22
CA GLU A 4 6.96 -15.52 -5.34
C GLU A 4 7.60 -14.18 -4.94
N PRO A 5 6.78 -13.13 -4.70
CA PRO A 5 7.29 -11.84 -4.24
C PRO A 5 7.72 -11.93 -2.77
N THR A 6 8.85 -11.31 -2.42
CA THR A 6 9.29 -11.19 -1.02
C THR A 6 8.44 -10.21 -0.21
N VAL A 7 7.94 -9.16 -0.87
CA VAL A 7 7.01 -8.16 -0.32
C VAL A 7 6.03 -7.72 -1.41
N LEU A 8 4.81 -7.34 -1.02
CA LEU A 8 3.82 -6.79 -1.93
C LEU A 8 3.98 -5.27 -2.06
N PRO A 9 3.74 -4.66 -3.24
CA PRO A 9 3.81 -3.21 -3.45
C PRO A 9 2.59 -2.50 -2.83
N ALA A 10 2.46 -2.57 -1.51
CA ALA A 10 1.38 -1.99 -0.73
C ALA A 10 1.28 -0.48 -1.00
N ARG A 11 0.03 0.01 -1.10
CA ARG A 11 -0.28 1.43 -1.38
C ARG A 11 -0.73 2.20 -0.14
N TYR A 12 -0.97 1.51 0.97
CA TYR A 12 -1.31 2.13 2.26
C TYR A 12 -0.60 1.38 3.41
N PRO A 13 -0.47 1.99 4.61
CA PRO A 13 0.23 1.41 5.76
C PRO A 13 -0.54 0.26 6.43
N ASN A 14 -0.69 -0.87 5.71
CA ASN A 14 -1.57 -1.98 6.09
C ASN A 14 -1.31 -2.56 7.48
N MET A 15 -0.04 -2.63 7.92
CA MET A 15 0.30 -3.16 9.25
C MET A 15 -0.27 -2.32 10.40
N LEU A 16 -0.38 -1.00 10.23
CA LEU A 16 -1.02 -0.14 11.23
C LEU A 16 -2.54 -0.23 11.13
N VAL A 17 -3.09 -0.18 9.91
CA VAL A 17 -4.54 -0.16 9.68
C VAL A 17 -5.20 -1.44 10.19
N ASN A 18 -4.70 -2.61 9.78
CA ASN A 18 -5.29 -3.89 10.16
C ASN A 18 -4.71 -4.48 11.45
N GLY A 19 -3.57 -3.96 11.91
CA GLY A 19 -2.80 -4.57 12.99
C GLY A 19 -2.12 -5.87 12.56
N ALA A 20 -1.45 -6.50 13.52
CA ALA A 20 -0.79 -7.79 13.35
C ALA A 20 -0.61 -8.48 14.69
N GLY A 21 -0.78 -9.81 14.73
CA GLY A 21 -0.58 -10.61 15.94
C GLY A 21 0.17 -11.89 15.60
N GLY A 22 1.14 -12.26 16.42
CA GLY A 22 1.91 -13.48 16.22
C GLY A 22 2.87 -13.79 17.35
N ILE A 23 3.12 -15.09 17.57
CA ILE A 23 4.08 -15.59 18.55
C ILE A 23 5.10 -16.45 17.79
N ALA A 24 6.37 -16.09 17.91
CA ALA A 24 7.51 -16.79 17.34
C ALA A 24 8.45 -17.28 18.45
N VAL A 25 9.55 -17.94 18.07
CA VAL A 25 10.54 -18.43 19.05
C VAL A 25 11.28 -17.25 19.67
N GLY A 26 11.02 -16.99 20.96
CA GLY A 26 11.67 -15.93 21.73
C GLY A 26 11.14 -14.51 21.50
N MET A 27 10.09 -14.34 20.68
CA MET A 27 9.49 -13.03 20.40
C MET A 27 7.99 -13.14 20.14
N ALA A 28 7.27 -12.04 20.37
CA ALA A 28 5.87 -11.91 20.02
C ALA A 28 5.64 -10.53 19.40
N THR A 29 4.56 -10.38 18.64
CA THR A 29 4.07 -9.11 18.12
C THR A 29 2.56 -9.03 18.35
N ASN A 30 2.10 -7.84 18.68
CA ASN A 30 0.69 -7.54 18.87
C ASN A 30 0.46 -6.04 18.60
N ILE A 31 0.27 -5.70 17.33
CA ILE A 31 0.02 -4.36 16.82
C ILE A 31 -1.51 -4.17 16.73
N PRO A 32 -2.09 -3.17 17.40
CA PRO A 32 -3.53 -2.93 17.30
C PRO A 32 -3.89 -2.30 15.94
N PRO A 33 -5.14 -2.48 15.46
CA PRO A 33 -5.65 -1.80 14.28
C PRO A 33 -5.85 -0.29 14.50
N HIS A 34 -5.88 0.46 13.40
CA HIS A 34 -6.02 1.92 13.40
C HIS A 34 -6.95 2.37 12.28
N ASN A 35 -7.48 3.59 12.43
CA ASN A 35 -8.31 4.18 11.41
C ASN A 35 -7.49 4.47 10.14
N LEU A 36 -8.01 4.10 8.97
CA LEU A 36 -7.32 4.31 7.70
C LEU A 36 -7.10 5.81 7.42
N GLY A 37 -8.10 6.66 7.68
CA GLY A 37 -8.03 8.09 7.43
C GLY A 37 -6.92 8.74 8.26
N GLU A 38 -6.94 8.52 9.58
CA GLU A 38 -5.94 9.06 10.51
C GLU A 38 -4.51 8.62 10.15
N VAL A 39 -4.33 7.35 9.77
CA VAL A 39 -3.02 6.81 9.37
C VAL A 39 -2.54 7.41 8.05
N VAL A 40 -3.43 7.62 7.08
CA VAL A 40 -3.10 8.27 5.80
C VAL A 40 -2.76 9.74 6.04
N ASP A 41 -3.57 10.46 6.82
CA ASP A 41 -3.33 11.86 7.17
C ASP A 41 -1.98 12.04 7.88
N ALA A 42 -1.64 11.13 8.81
CA ALA A 42 -0.33 11.14 9.48
C ALA A 42 0.83 10.80 8.53
N THR A 43 0.59 9.94 7.54
CA THR A 43 1.58 9.64 6.50
C THR A 43 1.83 10.88 5.64
N LEU A 44 0.78 11.56 5.17
CA LEU A 44 0.87 12.78 4.38
C LEU A 44 1.55 13.91 5.17
N ALA A 45 1.20 14.06 6.44
CA ALA A 45 1.82 15.03 7.34
C ALA A 45 3.33 14.80 7.51
N LEU A 46 3.79 13.55 7.55
CA LEU A 46 5.22 13.20 7.56
C LEU A 46 5.92 13.42 6.22
N ILE A 47 5.20 13.31 5.11
CA ILE A 47 5.75 13.65 3.79
C ILE A 47 5.99 15.16 3.69
N GLU A 48 5.03 15.97 4.14
CA GLU A 48 5.12 17.43 4.14
C GLU A 48 6.15 17.94 5.16
N THR A 49 6.16 17.37 6.37
CA THR A 49 7.07 17.75 7.46
C THR A 49 7.82 16.53 8.00
N PRO A 50 8.97 16.15 7.40
CA PRO A 50 9.72 14.95 7.82
C PRO A 50 10.17 14.95 9.28
N ASP A 51 10.43 16.12 9.87
CA ASP A 51 10.89 16.27 11.25
C ASP A 51 9.73 16.40 12.28
N MET A 52 8.49 16.10 11.87
CA MET A 52 7.32 16.16 12.74
C MET A 52 7.50 15.34 14.02
N SER A 53 7.21 15.93 15.18
CA SER A 53 7.35 15.23 16.47
C SER A 53 6.35 14.08 16.61
N SER A 54 6.71 13.07 17.40
CA SER A 54 5.79 11.99 17.74
C SER A 54 4.53 12.51 18.44
N GLU A 55 4.64 13.56 19.24
CA GLU A 55 3.49 14.25 19.85
C GLU A 55 2.52 14.80 18.82
N ALA A 56 3.01 15.49 17.78
CA ALA A 56 2.15 16.02 16.72
C ALA A 56 1.48 14.89 15.92
N LEU A 57 2.19 13.78 15.67
CA LEU A 57 1.59 12.60 15.04
C LEU A 57 0.47 11.99 15.87
N MET A 58 0.59 12.01 17.19
CA MET A 58 -0.45 11.50 18.10
C MET A 58 -1.68 12.40 18.17
N GLU A 59 -1.62 13.65 17.72
CA GLU A 59 -2.83 14.48 17.55
C GLU A 59 -3.62 14.06 16.30
N ILE A 60 -2.94 13.52 15.28
CA ILE A 60 -3.57 12.98 14.06
C ILE A 60 -4.05 11.54 14.30
N VAL A 61 -3.23 10.72 14.97
CA VAL A 61 -3.54 9.33 15.35
C VAL A 61 -3.69 9.26 16.88
N PRO A 62 -4.87 9.62 17.44
CA PRO A 62 -5.07 9.70 18.89
C PRO A 62 -5.00 8.35 19.60
N GLY A 63 -5.23 7.26 18.88
CA GLY A 63 -5.18 5.91 19.41
C GLY A 63 -5.61 4.85 18.39
N PRO A 64 -5.61 3.57 18.81
CA PRO A 64 -6.13 2.49 17.99
C PRO A 64 -7.63 2.61 17.67
N ASP A 65 -8.03 2.00 16.54
CA ASP A 65 -9.43 1.90 16.11
C ASP A 65 -9.80 0.43 15.96
N PHE A 66 -10.65 -0.07 16.86
CA PHE A 66 -11.01 -1.48 16.91
C PHE A 66 -12.31 -1.74 16.14
N PRO A 67 -12.37 -2.78 15.30
CA PRO A 67 -13.54 -3.04 14.45
C PRO A 67 -14.80 -3.43 15.24
N THR A 68 -14.66 -3.77 16.53
CA THR A 68 -15.78 -4.11 17.43
C THR A 68 -16.32 -2.90 18.21
N GLY A 69 -15.78 -1.70 17.99
CA GLY A 69 -16.07 -0.52 18.79
C GLY A 69 -15.51 -0.64 20.21
N GLY A 70 -16.29 -0.19 21.18
CA GLY A 70 -15.92 -0.10 22.58
C GLY A 70 -15.30 1.25 22.93
N GLN A 71 -14.72 1.31 24.13
CA GLN A 71 -14.13 2.52 24.68
C GLN A 71 -12.71 2.25 25.15
N ILE A 72 -11.79 3.12 24.74
CA ILE A 72 -10.42 3.12 25.27
C ILE A 72 -10.40 3.95 26.56
N MET A 73 -9.94 3.33 27.64
CA MET A 73 -9.86 3.97 28.96
C MET A 73 -8.53 4.71 29.11
N GLY A 74 -8.55 6.00 28.78
CA GLY A 74 -7.39 6.89 28.87
C GLY A 74 -6.38 6.69 27.73
N ARG A 75 -5.48 7.68 27.55
CA ARG A 75 -4.53 7.71 26.43
C ARG A 75 -3.12 7.23 26.77
N GLY A 76 -2.79 7.09 28.06
CA GLY A 76 -1.42 6.78 28.50
C GLY A 76 -0.87 5.47 27.92
N GLY A 77 -1.72 4.45 27.79
CA GLY A 77 -1.35 3.16 27.20
C GLY A 77 -0.98 3.25 25.72
N ALA A 78 -1.82 3.93 24.94
CA ALA A 78 -1.58 4.16 23.51
C ALA A 78 -0.36 5.06 23.29
N ARG A 79 -0.22 6.15 24.06
CA ARG A 79 0.94 7.04 24.00
C ARG A 79 2.26 6.29 24.25
N LYS A 80 2.30 5.44 25.29
CA LYS A 80 3.49 4.63 25.56
C LYS A 80 3.80 3.67 24.41
N ALA A 81 2.76 3.04 23.86
CA ALA A 81 2.90 2.18 22.71
C ALA A 81 3.50 2.94 21.52
N TYR A 82 3.01 4.15 21.20
CA TYR A 82 3.52 4.93 20.08
C TYR A 82 4.93 5.47 20.27
N LEU A 83 5.35 5.78 21.50
CA LEU A 83 6.68 6.32 21.78
C LEU A 83 7.76 5.26 22.01
N GLU A 84 7.39 4.09 22.56
CA GLU A 84 8.33 3.04 22.99
C GLU A 84 8.12 1.71 22.26
N GLY A 85 7.09 1.60 21.41
CA GLY A 85 6.65 0.36 20.78
C GLY A 85 5.90 -0.60 21.70
N ARG A 86 5.80 -0.33 23.01
CA ARG A 86 5.12 -1.18 23.99
C ARG A 86 4.16 -0.39 24.87
N GLY A 87 2.98 -0.95 25.10
CA GLY A 87 1.97 -0.31 25.94
C GLY A 87 0.83 -1.26 26.28
N SER A 88 -0.09 -0.80 27.12
CA SER A 88 -1.29 -1.56 27.47
C SER A 88 -2.49 -0.65 27.34
N VAL A 89 -3.35 -0.93 26.36
CA VAL A 89 -4.56 -0.15 26.10
C VAL A 89 -5.71 -0.86 26.78
N ILE A 90 -6.36 -0.18 27.74
CA ILE A 90 -7.52 -0.74 28.42
C ILE A 90 -8.75 -0.51 27.54
N LEU A 91 -9.44 -1.60 27.21
CA LEU A 91 -10.65 -1.62 26.42
C LEU A 91 -11.84 -1.94 27.31
N ARG A 92 -12.92 -1.17 27.15
CA ARG A 92 -14.15 -1.33 27.91
C ARG A 92 -15.35 -1.42 26.96
N ALA A 93 -16.27 -2.30 27.28
CA ALA A 93 -17.55 -2.43 26.59
C ALA A 93 -18.37 -1.15 26.72
N LYS A 94 -19.10 -0.80 25.66
CA LYS A 94 -20.06 0.30 25.70
C LYS A 94 -21.37 -0.24 26.23
N THR A 95 -21.87 0.38 27.29
CA THR A 95 -23.06 -0.07 28.01
C THR A 95 -23.98 1.08 28.31
N ARG A 96 -25.27 0.78 28.48
CA ARG A 96 -26.28 1.71 29.00
C ARG A 96 -27.19 1.00 29.98
N ILE A 97 -27.82 1.78 30.87
CA ILE A 97 -28.80 1.27 31.83
C ILE A 97 -30.19 1.58 31.27
N GLU A 98 -31.04 0.56 31.18
CA GLU A 98 -32.45 0.69 30.75
C GLU A 98 -33.38 0.25 31.90
N GLU A 99 -34.46 1.00 32.14
CA GLU A 99 -35.56 0.51 32.99
C GLU A 99 -36.49 -0.34 32.13
N ILE A 100 -36.51 -1.66 32.37
CA ILE A 100 -37.28 -2.60 31.56
C ILE A 100 -38.72 -2.76 32.06
N ARG A 101 -38.94 -2.56 33.36
CA ARG A 101 -40.25 -2.56 34.04
C ARG A 101 -40.12 -1.69 35.28
N LYS A 102 -41.26 -1.26 35.84
CA LYS A 102 -41.29 -0.48 37.09
C LYS A 102 -40.38 -1.10 38.16
N ASP A 103 -39.38 -0.34 38.61
CA ASP A 103 -38.39 -0.73 39.62
C ASP A 103 -37.52 -1.95 39.23
N ARG A 104 -37.31 -2.18 37.93
CA ARG A 104 -36.46 -3.24 37.37
C ARG A 104 -35.58 -2.67 36.27
N PHE A 105 -34.28 -2.68 36.52
CA PHE A 105 -33.26 -2.19 35.59
C PHE A 105 -32.54 -3.35 34.88
N ALA A 106 -32.00 -3.05 33.70
CA ALA A 106 -31.08 -3.92 32.98
C ALA A 106 -29.86 -3.12 32.52
N ILE A 107 -28.71 -3.77 32.49
CA ILE A 107 -27.51 -3.26 31.82
C ILE A 107 -27.51 -3.85 30.42
N ILE A 108 -27.51 -2.98 29.42
CA ILE A 108 -27.43 -3.35 28.01
C ILE A 108 -26.00 -3.14 27.56
N VAL A 109 -25.41 -4.17 26.95
CA VAL A 109 -24.10 -4.11 26.31
C VAL A 109 -24.30 -3.97 24.80
N ASP A 110 -23.86 -2.84 24.26
CA ASP A 110 -24.01 -2.47 22.85
C ASP A 110 -22.77 -2.81 22.01
N GLU A 111 -21.59 -2.72 22.62
CA GLU A 111 -20.30 -2.98 21.96
C GLU A 111 -19.40 -3.72 22.94
N ILE A 112 -18.64 -4.72 22.45
CA ILE A 112 -17.73 -5.54 23.26
C ILE A 112 -16.27 -5.26 22.88
N PRO A 113 -15.33 -5.44 23.82
CA PRO A 113 -13.91 -5.25 23.52
C PRO A 113 -13.41 -6.19 22.41
N TYR A 114 -12.39 -5.73 21.68
CA TYR A 114 -11.78 -6.49 20.59
C TYR A 114 -11.30 -7.87 21.04
N GLN A 115 -11.48 -8.87 20.17
CA GLN A 115 -11.15 -10.29 20.40
C GLN A 115 -11.89 -10.97 21.57
N VAL A 116 -12.90 -10.33 22.17
CA VAL A 116 -13.76 -10.97 23.17
C VAL A 116 -14.84 -11.81 22.47
N ASN A 117 -14.91 -13.09 22.81
CA ASN A 117 -16.01 -13.95 22.37
C ASN A 117 -17.26 -13.69 23.23
N LYS A 118 -18.36 -13.32 22.58
CA LYS A 118 -19.64 -13.00 23.25
C LYS A 118 -20.23 -14.17 24.05
N ALA A 119 -20.24 -15.38 23.49
CA ALA A 119 -20.80 -16.55 24.17
C ALA A 119 -20.01 -16.89 25.45
N THR A 120 -18.69 -16.95 25.33
CA THR A 120 -17.79 -17.19 26.48
C THR A 120 -17.88 -16.09 27.53
N MET A 121 -18.08 -14.83 27.11
CA MET A 121 -18.30 -13.72 28.04
C MET A 121 -19.60 -13.91 28.85
N ILE A 122 -20.69 -14.30 28.20
CA ILE A 122 -21.99 -14.56 28.85
C ILE A 122 -21.90 -15.75 29.81
N GLU A 123 -21.30 -16.86 29.37
CA GLU A 123 -21.05 -18.03 30.21
C GLU A 123 -20.27 -17.66 31.47
N LYS A 124 -19.19 -16.88 31.30
CA LYS A 124 -18.38 -16.41 32.44
C LYS A 124 -19.16 -15.52 33.40
N ILE A 125 -20.06 -14.67 32.90
CA ILE A 125 -20.95 -13.87 33.77
C ILE A 125 -21.86 -14.81 34.57
N ALA A 126 -22.49 -15.78 33.91
CA ALA A 126 -23.40 -16.74 34.55
C ALA A 126 -22.70 -17.57 35.64
N ASP A 127 -21.48 -18.03 35.38
CA ASP A 127 -20.67 -18.78 36.34
C ASP A 127 -20.31 -17.93 37.55
N LEU A 128 -19.85 -16.68 37.34
CA LEU A 128 -19.53 -15.76 38.43
C LEU A 128 -20.75 -15.39 39.29
N VAL A 129 -21.95 -15.35 38.71
CA VAL A 129 -23.21 -15.17 39.45
C VAL A 129 -23.53 -16.42 40.28
N ARG A 130 -23.34 -17.63 39.72
CA ARG A 130 -23.56 -18.90 40.42
C ARG A 130 -22.60 -19.06 41.60
N GLU A 131 -21.34 -18.66 41.43
CA GLU A 131 -20.30 -18.65 42.46
C GLU A 131 -20.48 -17.54 43.51
N LYS A 132 -21.51 -16.68 43.37
CA LYS A 132 -21.74 -15.50 44.22
C LYS A 132 -20.57 -14.51 44.23
N ARG A 133 -19.77 -14.48 43.17
CA ARG A 133 -18.71 -13.47 42.95
C ARG A 133 -19.26 -12.20 42.31
N LEU A 134 -20.34 -12.32 41.53
CA LEU A 134 -21.15 -11.22 41.02
C LEU A 134 -22.53 -11.27 41.67
N GLU A 135 -22.90 -10.21 42.37
CA GLU A 135 -24.21 -10.08 43.00
C GLU A 135 -25.10 -9.08 42.26
N GLY A 136 -26.41 -9.12 42.52
CA GLY A 136 -27.38 -8.18 41.95
C GLY A 136 -27.85 -8.49 40.52
N ILE A 137 -27.38 -9.57 39.90
CA ILE A 137 -27.85 -10.03 38.58
C ILE A 137 -28.94 -11.09 38.76
N ALA A 138 -30.03 -10.95 38.01
CA ALA A 138 -31.15 -11.89 37.98
C ALA A 138 -31.07 -12.84 36.78
N HIS A 139 -30.74 -12.32 35.60
CA HIS A 139 -30.68 -13.08 34.36
C HIS A 139 -29.73 -12.41 33.36
N VAL A 140 -29.13 -13.19 32.46
CA VAL A 140 -28.30 -12.69 31.35
C VAL A 140 -28.75 -13.36 30.07
N GLN A 141 -28.99 -12.57 29.04
CA GLN A 141 -29.50 -13.04 27.76
C GLN A 141 -28.80 -12.34 26.60
N ASP A 142 -28.56 -13.09 25.52
CA ASP A 142 -28.14 -12.55 24.24
C ASP A 142 -29.39 -12.25 23.39
N GLU A 143 -29.62 -10.97 23.10
CA GLU A 143 -30.67 -10.48 22.19
C GLU A 143 -30.06 -9.89 20.90
N SER A 144 -28.79 -10.20 20.61
CA SER A 144 -28.14 -9.67 19.42
C SER A 144 -28.78 -10.20 18.14
N ASP A 145 -28.86 -9.35 17.13
CA ASP A 145 -29.43 -9.65 15.83
C ASP A 145 -28.42 -9.33 14.70
N ARG A 146 -28.92 -9.13 13.47
CA ARG A 146 -28.08 -8.74 12.33
C ARG A 146 -27.63 -7.27 12.38
N VAL A 147 -28.27 -6.44 13.20
CA VAL A 147 -28.03 -4.99 13.29
C VAL A 147 -26.92 -4.70 14.28
N GLY A 148 -26.83 -5.46 15.38
CA GLY A 148 -25.75 -5.24 16.35
C GLY A 148 -25.75 -6.18 17.54
N VAL A 149 -24.77 -5.96 18.41
CA VAL A 149 -24.67 -6.67 19.69
C VAL A 149 -25.67 -6.07 20.67
N ARG A 150 -26.47 -6.93 21.32
CA ARG A 150 -27.33 -6.56 22.44
C ARG A 150 -27.30 -7.67 23.47
N VAL A 151 -26.45 -7.53 24.48
CA VAL A 151 -26.47 -8.44 25.64
C VAL A 151 -27.23 -7.76 26.77
N VAL A 152 -28.29 -8.40 27.25
CA VAL A 152 -29.17 -7.89 28.30
C VAL A 152 -28.84 -8.57 29.62
N ILE A 153 -28.41 -7.78 30.60
CA ILE A 153 -28.13 -8.24 31.97
C ILE A 153 -29.21 -7.66 32.88
N GLU A 154 -30.24 -8.46 33.17
CA GLU A 154 -31.31 -8.06 34.07
C GLU A 154 -30.85 -8.04 35.52
N LEU A 155 -31.18 -6.96 36.24
CA LEU A 155 -30.81 -6.78 37.63
C LEU A 155 -31.93 -7.24 38.58
N LYS A 156 -31.55 -7.62 39.80
CA LYS A 156 -32.49 -7.82 40.91
C LYS A 156 -33.10 -6.48 41.32
N ARG A 157 -34.30 -6.49 41.92
CA ARG A 157 -35.06 -5.27 42.27
C ARG A 157 -34.32 -4.37 43.27
N ASP A 158 -33.49 -4.95 44.12
CA ASP A 158 -32.72 -4.31 45.17
C ASP A 158 -31.29 -3.94 44.73
N ALA A 159 -30.89 -4.27 43.49
CA ALA A 159 -29.54 -4.04 43.00
C ALA A 159 -29.36 -2.61 42.48
N THR A 160 -28.25 -1.97 42.84
CA THR A 160 -27.84 -0.67 42.29
C THR A 160 -27.10 -0.87 40.96
N PRO A 161 -27.60 -0.35 39.83
CA PRO A 161 -27.02 -0.60 38.51
C PRO A 161 -25.52 -0.29 38.39
N ASP A 162 -25.08 0.87 38.87
CA ASP A 162 -23.67 1.28 38.80
C ASP A 162 -22.73 0.37 39.60
N VAL A 163 -23.21 -0.18 40.73
CA VAL A 163 -22.42 -1.10 41.56
C VAL A 163 -22.24 -2.43 40.84
N VAL A 164 -23.29 -2.95 40.21
CA VAL A 164 -23.21 -4.18 39.40
C VAL A 164 -22.35 -3.96 38.16
N LEU A 165 -22.49 -2.82 37.48
CA LEU A 165 -21.70 -2.47 36.29
C LEU A 165 -20.20 -2.41 36.61
N ASN A 166 -19.82 -1.79 37.72
CA ASN A 166 -18.41 -1.75 38.15
C ASN A 166 -17.86 -3.15 38.49
N GLN A 167 -18.67 -4.01 39.11
CA GLN A 167 -18.29 -5.42 39.33
C GLN A 167 -18.11 -6.16 38.00
N LEU A 168 -19.02 -5.96 37.04
CA LEU A 168 -18.94 -6.54 35.70
C LEU A 168 -17.65 -6.15 35.00
N TYR A 169 -17.26 -4.87 35.01
CA TYR A 169 -15.96 -4.44 34.46
C TYR A 169 -14.78 -5.07 35.18
N ARG A 170 -14.86 -5.27 36.50
CA ARG A 170 -13.74 -5.81 37.28
C ARG A 170 -13.51 -7.31 37.07
N PHE A 171 -14.59 -8.08 36.94
CA PHE A 171 -14.52 -9.55 36.98
C PHE A 171 -14.74 -10.24 35.63
N THR A 172 -15.21 -9.50 34.62
CA THR A 172 -15.59 -10.06 33.33
C THR A 172 -14.81 -9.43 32.18
N PRO A 173 -14.77 -10.07 31.00
CA PRO A 173 -14.16 -9.49 29.79
C PRO A 173 -14.83 -8.22 29.26
N LEU A 174 -15.89 -7.70 29.91
CA LEU A 174 -16.44 -6.37 29.59
C LEU A 174 -15.43 -5.25 29.79
N GLN A 175 -14.36 -5.48 30.55
CA GLN A 175 -13.15 -4.67 30.47
C GLN A 175 -11.94 -5.60 30.36
N THR A 176 -11.07 -5.32 29.40
CA THR A 176 -9.84 -6.08 29.15
C THR A 176 -8.71 -5.13 28.80
N SER A 177 -7.49 -5.66 28.68
CA SER A 177 -6.33 -4.91 28.21
C SER A 177 -5.79 -5.51 26.92
N PHE A 178 -5.56 -4.69 25.92
CA PHE A 178 -4.78 -5.03 24.75
C PHE A 178 -3.31 -4.67 24.99
N GLY A 179 -2.47 -5.68 25.16
CA GLY A 179 -1.02 -5.48 25.30
C GLY A 179 -0.40 -5.18 23.94
N CYS A 180 -0.11 -3.91 23.67
CA CYS A 180 0.58 -3.47 22.47
C CYS A 180 2.06 -3.89 22.52
N ASN A 181 2.50 -4.59 21.49
CA ASN A 181 3.90 -4.91 21.26
C ASN A 181 4.20 -4.78 19.77
N MET A 182 4.72 -3.61 19.40
CA MET A 182 4.95 -3.21 18.02
C MET A 182 6.29 -3.71 17.49
N LEU A 183 6.35 -5.01 17.23
CA LEU A 183 7.54 -5.67 16.72
C LEU A 183 7.31 -6.12 15.28
N ALA A 184 8.22 -5.76 14.37
CA ALA A 184 8.13 -6.11 12.96
C ALA A 184 9.53 -6.40 12.37
N LEU A 185 9.56 -6.98 11.17
CA LEU A 185 10.80 -7.20 10.44
C LEU A 185 11.17 -5.96 9.61
N ASN A 186 12.35 -5.40 9.86
CA ASN A 186 12.96 -4.37 9.04
C ASN A 186 14.22 -4.95 8.37
N GLY A 187 14.25 -5.03 7.04
CA GLY A 187 15.36 -5.66 6.31
C GLY A 187 15.65 -7.12 6.74
N GLY A 188 14.62 -7.84 7.22
CA GLY A 188 14.74 -9.21 7.73
C GLY A 188 15.17 -9.33 9.19
N ARG A 189 15.35 -8.22 9.92
CA ARG A 189 15.69 -8.21 11.35
C ARG A 189 14.49 -7.80 12.19
N PRO A 190 14.19 -8.51 13.29
CA PRO A 190 13.12 -8.12 14.20
C PRO A 190 13.51 -6.87 14.98
N GLU A 191 12.70 -5.82 14.86
CA GLU A 191 12.92 -4.52 15.51
C GLU A 191 11.65 -4.10 16.25
N GLN A 192 11.85 -3.47 17.41
CA GLN A 192 10.78 -2.78 18.13
C GLN A 192 10.61 -1.40 17.50
N LEU A 193 9.44 -1.12 16.95
CA LEU A 193 9.17 0.08 16.17
C LEU A 193 8.16 0.99 16.88
N THR A 194 8.36 2.29 16.75
CA THR A 194 7.42 3.34 17.16
C THR A 194 6.42 3.64 16.04
N LEU A 195 5.36 4.38 16.34
CA LEU A 195 4.39 4.84 15.31
C LEU A 195 5.10 5.57 14.16
N ARG A 196 6.01 6.48 14.51
CA ARG A 196 6.80 7.25 13.56
C ARG A 196 7.67 6.35 12.68
N ASP A 197 8.30 5.31 13.26
CA ASP A 197 9.13 4.37 12.51
C ASP A 197 8.32 3.62 11.44
N PHE A 198 7.12 3.12 11.78
CA PHE A 198 6.26 2.45 10.79
C PHE A 198 5.92 3.35 9.61
N LEU A 199 5.53 4.60 9.89
CA LEU A 199 5.18 5.56 8.85
C LEU A 199 6.41 5.92 8.00
N HIS A 200 7.56 6.16 8.65
CA HIS A 200 8.81 6.49 7.97
C HIS A 200 9.30 5.35 7.06
N TYR A 201 9.27 4.10 7.54
CA TYR A 201 9.65 2.94 6.73
C TYR A 201 8.66 2.67 5.61
N PHE A 202 7.36 2.90 5.85
CA PHE A 202 6.37 2.83 4.78
C PHE A 202 6.64 3.87 3.69
N ILE A 203 6.93 5.12 4.06
CA ILE A 203 7.26 6.19 3.10
C ILE A 203 8.51 5.83 2.29
N THR A 204 9.58 5.39 2.96
CA THR A 204 10.83 4.94 2.31
C THR A 204 10.57 3.78 1.34
N PHE A 205 9.74 2.82 1.75
CA PHE A 205 9.33 1.71 0.89
C PHE A 205 8.55 2.20 -0.34
N ARG A 206 7.63 3.16 -0.16
CA ARG A 206 6.87 3.77 -1.28
C ARG A 206 7.79 4.51 -2.25
N GLU A 207 8.80 5.23 -1.75
CA GLU A 207 9.84 5.88 -2.55
C GLU A 207 10.56 4.86 -3.44
N GLU A 208 11.01 3.74 -2.87
CA GLU A 208 11.66 2.65 -3.65
C GLU A 208 10.71 2.05 -4.70
N VAL A 209 9.47 1.74 -4.31
CA VAL A 209 8.48 1.13 -5.21
C VAL A 209 8.16 2.03 -6.39
N VAL A 210 7.95 3.33 -6.15
CA VAL A 210 7.66 4.30 -7.20
C VAL A 210 8.88 4.46 -8.11
N ALA A 211 10.08 4.62 -7.55
CA ALA A 211 11.30 4.73 -8.35
C ALA A 211 11.54 3.49 -9.23
N ARG A 212 11.39 2.27 -8.68
CA ARG A 212 11.56 1.01 -9.42
C ARG A 212 10.51 0.83 -10.51
N ARG A 213 9.25 1.20 -10.23
CA ARG A 213 8.18 1.20 -11.25
C ARG A 213 8.52 2.18 -12.37
N THR A 214 8.86 3.41 -12.05
CA THR A 214 9.20 4.43 -13.05
C THR A 214 10.42 4.03 -13.89
N ALA A 215 11.45 3.44 -13.28
CA ALA A 215 12.60 2.92 -14.01
C ALA A 215 12.25 1.72 -14.92
N PHE A 216 11.31 0.88 -14.50
CA PHE A 216 10.79 -0.21 -15.34
C PHE A 216 10.04 0.34 -16.56
N GLU A 217 9.13 1.29 -16.35
CA GLU A 217 8.35 1.93 -17.41
C GLU A 217 9.26 2.72 -18.37
N LEU A 218 10.25 3.43 -17.85
CA LEU A 218 11.28 4.10 -18.65
C LEU A 218 12.02 3.13 -19.56
N ARG A 219 12.47 1.99 -19.02
CA ARG A 219 13.16 0.98 -19.81
C ARG A 219 12.25 0.42 -20.91
N LYS A 220 10.99 0.12 -20.58
CA LYS A 220 10.01 -0.38 -21.56
C LYS A 220 9.71 0.65 -22.66
N ALA A 221 9.56 1.91 -22.29
CA ALA A 221 9.36 3.01 -23.23
C ALA A 221 10.57 3.19 -24.14
N ARG A 222 11.80 3.11 -23.61
CA ARG A 222 13.05 3.16 -24.40
C ARG A 222 13.18 1.96 -25.35
N GLU A 223 12.94 0.73 -24.87
CA GLU A 223 12.94 -0.48 -25.70
C GLU A 223 11.97 -0.37 -26.89
N ARG A 224 10.75 0.15 -26.65
CA ARG A 224 9.75 0.35 -27.70
C ARG A 224 10.14 1.47 -28.65
N SER A 225 10.59 2.61 -28.13
CA SER A 225 11.01 3.77 -28.93
C SER A 225 12.21 3.43 -29.81
N HIS A 226 13.14 2.59 -29.32
CA HIS A 226 14.28 2.10 -30.10
C HIS A 226 13.83 1.42 -31.39
N ILE A 227 12.84 0.53 -31.30
CA ILE A 227 12.29 -0.15 -32.48
C ILE A 227 11.60 0.87 -33.41
N LEU A 228 10.77 1.76 -32.85
CA LEU A 228 10.06 2.77 -33.64
C LEU A 228 10.99 3.74 -34.35
N CYS A 229 12.11 4.13 -33.75
CA CYS A 229 13.14 4.93 -34.41
C CYS A 229 13.70 4.22 -35.64
N GLY A 230 14.03 2.93 -35.54
CA GLY A 230 14.49 2.15 -36.69
C GLY A 230 13.44 2.08 -37.81
N LEU A 231 12.18 1.88 -37.44
CA LEU A 231 11.06 1.90 -38.40
C LEU A 231 10.89 3.28 -39.05
N ALA A 232 10.98 4.36 -38.28
CA ALA A 232 10.87 5.73 -38.77
C ALA A 232 12.01 6.08 -39.77
N VAL A 233 13.25 5.67 -39.48
CA VAL A 233 14.37 5.77 -40.44
C VAL A 233 14.06 5.00 -41.70
N ALA A 234 13.58 3.75 -41.57
CA ALA A 234 13.32 2.90 -42.73
C ALA A 234 12.21 3.44 -43.62
N VAL A 235 11.15 3.99 -43.03
CA VAL A 235 10.06 4.62 -43.77
C VAL A 235 10.51 5.90 -44.47
N SER A 236 11.33 6.72 -43.81
CA SER A 236 11.84 7.97 -44.38
C SER A 236 12.83 7.74 -45.54
N ASN A 237 13.40 6.53 -45.62
CA ASN A 237 14.39 6.12 -46.64
C ASN A 237 13.92 4.84 -47.38
N VAL A 238 12.62 4.75 -47.69
CA VAL A 238 11.99 3.50 -48.16
C VAL A 238 12.61 2.96 -49.44
N ASP A 239 12.95 3.81 -50.40
CA ASP A 239 13.49 3.40 -51.68
C ASP A 239 14.88 2.76 -51.52
N GLU A 240 15.75 3.37 -50.71
CA GLU A 240 17.09 2.86 -50.39
C GLU A 240 17.03 1.59 -49.55
N VAL A 241 16.09 1.49 -48.60
CA VAL A 241 15.87 0.26 -47.81
C VAL A 241 15.44 -0.88 -48.73
N VAL A 242 14.45 -0.66 -49.61
CA VAL A 242 13.98 -1.68 -50.56
C VAL A 242 15.09 -2.07 -51.53
N ALA A 243 15.87 -1.12 -52.05
CA ALA A 243 17.01 -1.39 -52.90
C ALA A 243 18.07 -2.25 -52.19
N THR A 244 18.38 -1.94 -50.93
CA THR A 244 19.34 -2.70 -50.11
C THR A 244 18.87 -4.13 -49.88
N ILE A 245 17.58 -4.32 -49.56
CA ILE A 245 16.98 -5.65 -49.34
C ILE A 245 16.97 -6.44 -50.66
N ARG A 246 16.52 -5.86 -51.78
CA ARG A 246 16.46 -6.54 -53.08
C ARG A 246 17.82 -6.93 -53.64
N ALA A 247 18.88 -6.19 -53.29
CA ALA A 247 20.25 -6.47 -53.72
C ALA A 247 20.96 -7.53 -52.84
N SER A 248 20.31 -8.01 -51.78
CA SER A 248 20.85 -9.02 -50.85
C SER A 248 20.38 -10.41 -51.24
N ARG A 249 21.22 -11.44 -51.04
CA ARG A 249 20.93 -12.82 -51.43
C ARG A 249 19.96 -13.51 -50.49
N ASP A 250 20.02 -13.18 -49.21
CA ASP A 250 19.20 -13.76 -48.15
C ASP A 250 18.89 -12.72 -47.03
N PRO A 251 17.98 -13.05 -46.10
CA PRO A 251 17.62 -12.14 -45.00
C PRO A 251 18.77 -11.81 -44.04
N ALA A 252 19.77 -12.69 -43.90
CA ALA A 252 20.91 -12.43 -43.01
C ALA A 252 21.82 -11.37 -43.63
N GLU A 253 22.14 -11.49 -44.92
CA GLU A 253 22.90 -10.48 -45.65
C GLU A 253 22.16 -9.12 -45.69
N ALA A 254 20.84 -9.15 -45.89
CA ALA A 254 20.04 -7.93 -45.88
C ALA A 254 20.12 -7.21 -44.52
N ARG A 255 19.99 -7.95 -43.42
CA ARG A 255 20.11 -7.40 -42.06
C ARG A 255 21.48 -6.76 -41.84
N ASP A 256 22.55 -7.46 -42.16
CA ASP A 256 23.92 -7.00 -41.91
C ASP A 256 24.20 -5.72 -42.73
N ARG A 257 23.75 -5.66 -44.00
CA ARG A 257 23.85 -4.45 -44.83
C ARG A 257 23.02 -3.28 -44.32
N LEU A 258 21.83 -3.52 -43.78
CA LEU A 258 20.99 -2.48 -43.16
C LEU A 258 21.69 -1.87 -41.93
N MET A 259 22.44 -2.68 -41.16
CA MET A 259 23.18 -2.23 -39.98
C MET A 259 24.46 -1.44 -40.34
N GLU A 260 25.22 -1.91 -41.33
CA GLU A 260 26.47 -1.27 -41.76
C GLU A 260 26.25 0.09 -42.43
N ARG A 261 25.15 0.22 -43.17
CA ARG A 261 24.83 1.46 -43.89
C ARG A 261 24.48 2.59 -42.91
N ARG A 262 24.98 3.78 -43.23
CA ARG A 262 24.59 5.04 -42.58
C ARG A 262 23.32 5.59 -43.22
N TRP A 263 22.28 5.78 -42.42
CA TRP A 263 20.97 6.28 -42.86
C TRP A 263 20.77 7.74 -42.44
N PRO A 264 20.30 8.63 -43.32
CA PRO A 264 19.85 9.96 -42.92
C PRO A 264 18.75 9.88 -41.85
N ALA A 265 18.92 10.59 -40.72
CA ALA A 265 18.03 10.50 -39.57
C ALA A 265 17.59 11.88 -39.01
N HIS A 266 17.72 12.96 -39.80
CA HIS A 266 17.55 14.35 -39.35
C HIS A 266 16.25 14.59 -38.58
N ASP A 267 15.13 14.02 -39.03
CA ASP A 267 13.80 14.24 -38.44
C ASP A 267 13.59 13.53 -37.10
N ILE A 268 14.48 12.60 -36.72
CA ILE A 268 14.35 11.81 -35.50
C ILE A 268 15.55 11.89 -34.55
N VAL A 269 16.53 12.75 -34.84
CA VAL A 269 17.75 12.92 -34.01
C VAL A 269 17.41 13.21 -32.56
N GLU A 270 16.38 14.02 -32.29
CA GLU A 270 15.95 14.34 -30.92
C GLU A 270 15.49 13.07 -30.18
N TYR A 271 14.71 12.21 -30.84
CA TYR A 271 14.21 10.97 -30.26
C TYR A 271 15.35 9.98 -29.98
N LEU A 272 16.30 9.86 -30.91
CA LEU A 272 17.49 9.01 -30.75
C LEU A 272 18.33 9.45 -29.53
N ARG A 273 18.52 10.76 -29.34
CA ARG A 273 19.22 11.31 -28.17
C ARG A 273 18.47 11.07 -26.85
N LEU A 274 17.15 11.06 -26.88
CA LEU A 274 16.32 10.83 -25.69
C LEU A 274 16.33 9.37 -25.23
N ILE A 275 16.39 8.44 -26.19
CA ILE A 275 16.53 7.00 -25.92
C ILE A 275 17.89 6.72 -25.27
N ASP A 276 18.93 7.42 -25.75
CA ASP A 276 20.30 7.36 -25.21
C ASP A 276 20.85 5.92 -25.23
N ASP A 277 20.80 5.26 -26.41
CA ASP A 277 21.41 3.95 -26.60
C ASP A 277 22.94 4.11 -26.77
N PRO A 278 23.76 3.68 -25.80
CA PRO A 278 25.21 3.84 -25.85
C PRO A 278 25.87 2.97 -26.94
N LEU A 279 25.20 1.92 -27.42
CA LEU A 279 25.74 1.02 -28.44
C LEU A 279 25.49 1.52 -29.87
N HIS A 280 24.49 2.39 -30.06
CA HIS A 280 24.11 2.92 -31.36
C HIS A 280 23.85 4.44 -31.25
N PRO A 281 24.89 5.26 -31.02
CA PRO A 281 24.74 6.71 -30.99
C PRO A 281 24.45 7.26 -32.39
N VAL A 282 23.87 8.46 -32.44
CA VAL A 282 23.77 9.23 -33.70
C VAL A 282 25.18 9.67 -34.11
N ASN A 283 25.52 9.50 -35.39
CA ASN A 283 26.80 9.94 -35.93
C ASN A 283 26.86 11.48 -36.00
N ASP A 284 28.08 12.04 -35.93
CA ASP A 284 28.29 13.50 -35.97
C ASP A 284 27.76 14.17 -37.26
N ASP A 285 27.65 13.41 -38.35
CA ASP A 285 27.11 13.84 -39.64
C ASP A 285 25.58 13.80 -39.73
N GLY A 286 24.89 13.47 -38.63
CA GLY A 286 23.42 13.36 -38.59
C GLY A 286 22.87 12.07 -39.19
N THR A 287 23.74 11.09 -39.50
CA THR A 287 23.35 9.75 -39.91
C THR A 287 23.20 8.79 -38.73
N TYR A 288 22.54 7.66 -38.95
CA TYR A 288 22.29 6.64 -37.95
C TYR A 288 22.57 5.24 -38.50
N ASN A 289 23.20 4.40 -37.68
CA ASN A 289 23.41 2.98 -37.96
C ASN A 289 22.37 2.17 -37.20
N LEU A 290 21.67 1.28 -37.91
CA LEU A 290 20.61 0.47 -37.32
C LEU A 290 21.22 -0.63 -36.44
N SER A 291 20.61 -0.89 -35.29
CA SER A 291 20.87 -2.06 -34.47
C SER A 291 20.29 -3.34 -35.08
N GLU A 292 20.77 -4.50 -34.62
CA GLU A 292 20.24 -5.79 -35.08
C GLU A 292 18.73 -5.93 -34.83
N THR A 293 18.25 -5.48 -33.67
CA THR A 293 16.82 -5.53 -33.32
C THR A 293 15.97 -4.67 -34.24
N GLN A 294 16.45 -3.48 -34.61
CA GLN A 294 15.77 -2.60 -35.56
C GLN A 294 15.78 -3.18 -36.97
N ALA A 295 16.92 -3.69 -37.44
CA ALA A 295 17.03 -4.30 -38.76
C ALA A 295 16.09 -5.51 -38.91
N ARG A 296 15.98 -6.36 -37.88
CA ARG A 296 14.99 -7.46 -37.83
C ARG A 296 13.55 -6.92 -37.90
N ALA A 297 13.22 -5.90 -37.12
CA ALA A 297 11.88 -5.31 -37.13
C ALA A 297 11.51 -4.69 -38.49
N ILE A 298 12.49 -4.13 -39.21
CA ILE A 298 12.31 -3.60 -40.58
C ILE A 298 12.04 -4.73 -41.57
N LEU A 299 12.76 -5.85 -41.48
CA LEU A 299 12.52 -7.02 -42.35
C LEU A 299 11.17 -7.69 -42.09
N GLU A 300 10.62 -7.54 -40.88
CA GLU A 300 9.29 -8.04 -40.50
C GLU A 300 8.15 -7.04 -40.83
N LEU A 301 8.48 -5.86 -41.36
CA LEU A 301 7.53 -4.79 -41.67
C LEU A 301 6.57 -5.23 -42.79
N ARG A 302 5.27 -5.07 -42.56
CA ARG A 302 4.22 -5.37 -43.57
C ARG A 302 3.98 -4.15 -44.46
N LEU A 303 3.88 -4.34 -45.78
CA LEU A 303 3.70 -3.27 -46.77
C LEU A 303 2.61 -2.24 -46.43
N GLN A 304 1.52 -2.65 -45.75
CA GLN A 304 0.47 -1.74 -45.28
C GLN A 304 0.97 -0.60 -44.38
N ARG A 305 2.09 -0.80 -43.67
CA ARG A 305 2.74 0.20 -42.81
C ARG A 305 3.42 1.33 -43.59
N LEU A 306 3.63 1.17 -44.90
CA LEU A 306 4.19 2.20 -45.78
C LEU A 306 3.14 3.20 -46.29
N THR A 307 1.85 2.98 -45.97
CA THR A 307 0.81 3.98 -46.26
C THR A 307 1.03 5.24 -45.43
N ALA A 308 0.63 6.41 -45.93
CA ALA A 308 0.77 7.68 -45.20
C ALA A 308 0.21 7.61 -43.77
N MET A 309 -0.93 6.91 -43.59
CA MET A 309 -1.53 6.67 -42.29
C MET A 309 -0.66 5.78 -41.39
N GLY A 310 -0.08 4.71 -41.93
CA GLY A 310 0.82 3.82 -41.19
C GLY A 310 2.13 4.49 -40.76
N VAL A 311 2.64 5.42 -41.57
CA VAL A 311 3.79 6.27 -41.22
C VAL A 311 3.43 7.21 -40.08
N GLN A 312 2.29 7.91 -40.20
CA GLN A 312 1.81 8.84 -39.19
C GLN A 312 1.61 8.16 -37.83
N GLU A 313 1.04 6.94 -37.81
CA GLU A 313 0.88 6.15 -36.58
C GLU A 313 2.22 5.89 -35.87
N VAL A 314 3.28 5.56 -36.64
CA VAL A 314 4.62 5.30 -36.08
C VAL A 314 5.24 6.57 -35.50
N THR A 315 5.10 7.71 -36.20
CA THR A 315 5.62 8.99 -35.73
C THR A 315 4.87 9.50 -34.50
N ASP A 316 3.55 9.33 -34.47
CA ASP A 316 2.70 9.74 -33.33
C ASP A 316 3.00 8.88 -32.09
N GLU A 317 3.12 7.55 -32.26
CA GLU A 317 3.51 6.65 -31.17
C GLU A 317 4.90 7.00 -30.61
N LEU A 318 5.85 7.34 -31.49
CA LEU A 318 7.19 7.77 -31.09
C LEU A 318 7.15 9.09 -30.30
N ALA A 319 6.36 10.07 -30.74
CA ALA A 319 6.22 11.35 -30.05
C ALA A 319 5.57 11.19 -28.65
N GLU A 320 4.56 10.34 -28.53
CA GLU A 320 3.92 10.02 -27.25
C GLU A 320 4.91 9.36 -26.28
N LEU A 321 5.67 8.36 -26.75
CA LEU A 321 6.67 7.67 -25.94
C LEU A 321 7.81 8.60 -25.53
N ALA A 322 8.23 9.52 -26.41
CA ALA A 322 9.20 10.55 -26.07
C ALA A 322 8.71 11.47 -24.96
N GLY A 323 7.42 11.85 -24.99
CA GLY A 323 6.76 12.56 -23.89
C GLY A 323 6.90 11.79 -22.56
N LYS A 324 6.52 10.51 -22.55
CA LYS A 324 6.62 9.63 -21.38
C LYS A 324 8.05 9.45 -20.88
N ILE A 325 9.03 9.27 -21.77
CA ILE A 325 10.43 9.14 -21.40
C ILE A 325 10.92 10.40 -20.68
N ARG A 326 10.61 11.59 -21.22
CA ARG A 326 10.94 12.87 -20.56
C ARG A 326 10.33 12.98 -19.18
N GLU A 327 9.05 12.61 -19.05
CA GLU A 327 8.35 12.60 -17.77
C GLU A 327 9.01 11.65 -16.77
N TYR A 328 9.28 10.40 -17.16
CA TYR A 328 9.94 9.41 -16.29
C TYR A 328 11.34 9.83 -15.87
N LEU A 329 12.14 10.41 -16.78
CA LEU A 329 13.45 10.97 -16.45
C LEU A 329 13.31 12.11 -15.44
N ALA A 330 12.34 13.00 -15.62
CA ALA A 330 12.10 14.10 -14.70
C ALA A 330 11.63 13.60 -13.31
N ILE A 331 10.82 12.55 -13.25
CA ILE A 331 10.41 11.91 -11.99
C ILE A 331 11.64 11.29 -11.30
N LEU A 332 12.46 10.51 -12.00
CA LEU A 332 13.62 9.85 -11.42
C LEU A 332 14.72 10.84 -10.99
N ALA A 333 14.79 12.01 -11.62
CA ALA A 333 15.73 13.06 -11.27
C ALA A 333 15.30 13.91 -10.06
N SER A 334 14.04 13.83 -9.62
CA SER A 334 13.50 14.67 -8.55
C SER A 334 12.80 13.84 -7.48
N ARG A 335 13.42 13.78 -6.29
CA ARG A 335 12.80 13.19 -5.10
C ARG A 335 11.46 13.86 -4.78
N GLU A 336 11.37 15.17 -4.92
CA GLU A 336 10.12 15.93 -4.70
C GLU A 336 8.99 15.44 -5.60
N ARG A 337 9.25 15.20 -6.89
CA ARG A 337 8.25 14.62 -7.80
C ARG A 337 7.83 13.21 -7.40
N ILE A 338 8.77 12.38 -6.93
CA ILE A 338 8.45 11.06 -6.39
C ILE A 338 7.52 11.19 -5.17
N MET A 339 7.84 12.11 -4.25
CA MET A 339 7.02 12.36 -3.06
C MET A 339 5.62 12.88 -3.40
N ALA A 340 5.50 13.75 -4.42
CA ALA A 340 4.21 14.20 -4.93
C ALA A 340 3.37 13.02 -5.45
N ILE A 341 3.96 12.14 -6.27
CA ILE A 341 3.29 10.92 -6.78
C ILE A 341 2.90 9.93 -5.65
N ILE A 342 3.63 9.94 -4.54
CA ILE A 342 3.27 9.11 -3.37
C ILE A 342 2.10 9.73 -2.60
N SER A 343 2.00 11.05 -2.60
CA SER A 343 0.96 11.79 -1.87
C SER A 343 -0.38 11.80 -2.61
N ASP A 344 -0.33 11.88 -3.94
CA ASP A 344 -1.50 11.81 -4.85
C ASP A 344 -2.14 10.40 -4.91
#